data_AF-A0A7K3RSM5-F1
#
_entry.id   AF-A0A7K3RSM5-F1
#
_cell.length_a   1.000
_cell.length_b   1.000
_cell.length_c   1.000
_cell.angle_alpha   90.00
_cell.angle_beta   90.00
_cell.angle_gamma   90.00
#
_symmetry.space_group_name_H-M   'P 1'
#
loop_
_entity.id
_entity.type
_entity.pdbx_description
1 polymer ?
#
loop_
_entity_poly.entity_id
_entity_poly.type
_entity_poly.pdbx_seq_one_letter_code
_entity_poly.pdbx_strand_id
1 'polypeptide(L)'
;RIAARAAARRMAWLLGERPGERVGFTVRGERVVGRETVVEVVTTGVLLQRLQRDQELAGVDVVIIDECHERHLDADTVAAFLLDVREAIRPDLRLVAASATTDAEGWARLLGDAPVVEAEGVSYPVEVLWAPPARPVKPPHGMRVDTALLTHVAATVRRALAEREGDVLCFLP
;
A
#
# COMPACT_ATOMS: atom_id res chain seq x y z
N ARG A 1 2.61 -7.84 -2.52
CA ARG A 1 2.23 -8.72 -3.66
C ARG A 1 0.73 -8.66 -3.96
N ILE A 2 -0.13 -8.97 -2.99
CA ILE A 2 -1.60 -8.94 -3.18
C ILE A 2 -2.07 -7.52 -3.52
N ALA A 3 -1.61 -6.50 -2.78
CA ALA A 3 -1.94 -5.10 -3.02
C ALA A 3 -1.64 -4.65 -4.46
N ALA A 4 -0.40 -4.85 -4.94
CA ALA A 4 -0.02 -4.48 -6.32
C ALA A 4 -0.92 -5.12 -7.39
N ARG A 5 -1.25 -6.42 -7.25
CA ARG A 5 -2.18 -7.11 -8.16
C ARG A 5 -3.59 -6.53 -8.08
N ALA A 6 -4.09 -6.29 -6.86
CA ALA A 6 -5.43 -5.77 -6.63
C ALA A 6 -5.57 -4.35 -7.18
N ALA A 7 -4.57 -3.48 -6.96
CA ALA A 7 -4.52 -2.12 -7.47
C ALA A 7 -4.54 -2.10 -9.01
N ALA A 8 -3.66 -2.87 -9.67
CA ALA A 8 -3.65 -2.96 -11.14
C ALA A 8 -4.97 -3.48 -11.71
N ARG A 9 -5.56 -4.51 -11.09
CA ARG A 9 -6.88 -5.04 -11.48
C ARG A 9 -7.99 -4.01 -11.31
N ARG A 10 -7.99 -3.27 -10.21
CA ARG A 10 -8.97 -2.22 -9.94
C ARG A 10 -8.85 -1.08 -10.95
N MET A 11 -7.63 -0.64 -11.25
CA MET A 11 -7.38 0.42 -12.22
C MET A 11 -7.75 0.00 -13.65
N ALA A 12 -7.39 -1.21 -14.08
CA ALA A 12 -7.82 -1.75 -15.37
C ALA A 12 -9.35 -1.83 -15.46
N TRP A 13 -10.01 -2.32 -14.39
CA TRP A 13 -11.47 -2.39 -14.33
C TRP A 13 -12.15 -1.02 -14.46
N LEU A 14 -11.60 0.03 -13.83
CA LEU A 14 -12.11 1.40 -13.95
C LEU A 14 -12.06 1.93 -15.39
N LEU A 15 -11.14 1.40 -16.21
CA LEU A 15 -10.99 1.74 -17.63
C LEU A 15 -11.79 0.83 -18.56
N GLY A 16 -12.47 -0.20 -18.03
CA GLY A 16 -13.12 -1.24 -18.84
C GLY A 16 -12.13 -2.20 -19.51
N GLU A 17 -10.91 -2.30 -18.97
CA GLU A 17 -9.77 -3.02 -19.54
C GLU A 17 -9.37 -4.24 -18.73
N ARG A 18 -8.50 -5.07 -19.32
CA ARG A 18 -7.85 -6.18 -18.61
C ARG A 18 -6.43 -5.79 -18.16
N PRO A 19 -5.95 -6.33 -17.04
CA PRO A 19 -4.54 -6.18 -16.67
C PRO A 19 -3.61 -6.65 -17.80
N GLY A 20 -2.60 -5.86 -18.13
CA GLY A 20 -1.68 -6.09 -19.25
C GLY A 20 -1.99 -5.27 -20.50
N GLU A 21 -3.14 -4.58 -20.55
CA GLU A 21 -3.44 -3.53 -21.53
C GLU A 21 -2.76 -2.22 -21.07
N ARG A 22 -3.49 -1.11 -20.87
CA ARG A 22 -2.86 0.15 -20.43
C ARG A 22 -2.37 0.11 -18.98
N VAL A 23 -2.97 -0.76 -18.16
CA VAL A 23 -2.55 -0.98 -16.77
C VAL A 23 -2.04 -2.40 -16.61
N GLY A 24 -0.80 -2.53 -16.17
CA GLY A 24 -0.15 -3.80 -15.89
C GLY A 24 0.40 -3.88 -14.48
N PHE A 25 1.02 -5.01 -14.15
CA PHE A 25 1.75 -5.15 -12.90
C PHE A 25 2.95 -6.09 -13.02
N THR A 26 3.94 -5.87 -12.17
CA THR A 26 5.01 -6.84 -11.94
C THR A 26 5.19 -7.11 -10.45
N VAL A 27 5.15 -8.39 -10.09
CA VAL A 27 5.47 -8.89 -8.76
C VAL A 27 6.50 -10.01 -8.88
N ARG A 28 7.08 -10.45 -7.76
CA ARG A 28 8.02 -11.58 -7.78
C ARG A 28 7.36 -12.82 -8.40
N GLY A 29 7.92 -13.29 -9.52
CA GLY A 29 7.49 -14.49 -10.24
C GLY A 29 6.36 -14.30 -11.24
N GLU A 30 5.85 -13.07 -11.42
CA GLU A 30 4.78 -12.81 -12.38
C GLU A 30 4.87 -11.39 -12.92
N ARG A 31 4.77 -11.27 -14.24
CA ARG A 31 4.78 -10.02 -14.97
C ARG A 31 3.64 -10.02 -15.98
N VAL A 32 2.73 -9.05 -15.84
CA VAL A 32 1.57 -8.86 -16.71
C VAL A 32 1.61 -7.43 -17.23
N VAL A 33 2.37 -7.23 -18.31
CA VAL A 33 2.52 -5.96 -19.02
C VAL A 33 2.59 -6.24 -20.52
N GLY A 34 2.03 -5.33 -21.32
CA GLY A 34 2.05 -5.37 -22.77
C GLY A 34 2.74 -4.15 -23.37
N ARG A 35 2.78 -4.08 -24.71
CA ARG A 35 3.36 -2.94 -25.43
C ARG A 35 2.61 -1.63 -25.17
N GLU A 36 1.31 -1.73 -24.92
CA GLU A 36 0.43 -0.59 -24.70
C GLU A 36 0.35 -0.19 -23.21
N THR A 37 1.11 -0.84 -22.32
CA THR A 37 1.09 -0.55 -20.87
C THR A 37 1.71 0.82 -20.60
N VAL A 38 0.91 1.68 -19.95
CA VAL A 38 1.29 3.04 -19.55
C VAL A 38 1.52 3.12 -18.04
N VAL A 39 0.74 2.38 -17.26
CA VAL A 39 0.88 2.30 -15.80
C VAL A 39 1.27 0.89 -15.41
N GLU A 40 2.45 0.74 -14.81
CA GLU A 40 2.90 -0.53 -14.26
C GLU A 40 2.93 -0.48 -12.73
N VAL A 41 2.03 -1.25 -12.08
CA VAL A 41 2.05 -1.39 -10.62
C VAL A 41 3.09 -2.42 -10.24
N VAL A 42 4.09 -2.00 -9.47
CA VAL A 42 5.14 -2.90 -8.99
C VAL A 42 5.17 -2.97 -7.48
N THR A 43 5.59 -4.11 -6.95
CA THR A 43 5.99 -4.14 -5.53
C THR A 43 7.33 -3.43 -5.35
N THR A 44 7.53 -2.79 -4.20
CA THR A 44 8.77 -2.08 -3.85
C THR A 44 10.04 -2.89 -4.10
N GLY A 45 10.08 -4.17 -3.71
CA GLY A 45 11.23 -5.03 -3.97
C GLY A 45 11.53 -5.29 -5.46
N VAL A 46 10.52 -5.24 -6.34
CA VAL A 46 10.74 -5.31 -7.81
C VAL A 46 11.38 -4.03 -8.31
N LEU A 47 10.91 -2.87 -7.84
CA LEU A 47 11.47 -1.58 -8.21
C LEU A 47 12.92 -1.44 -7.71
N LEU A 48 13.19 -1.84 -6.46
CA LEU A 48 14.53 -1.86 -5.90
C LEU A 48 15.49 -2.72 -6.74
N GLN A 49 15.05 -3.92 -7.14
CA GLN A 49 15.83 -4.80 -8.00
C GLN A 49 16.09 -4.20 -9.39
N ARG A 50 15.15 -3.41 -9.93
CA ARG A 50 15.35 -2.70 -11.20
C ARG A 50 16.40 -1.61 -11.05
N LEU A 51 16.25 -0.74 -10.06
CA LEU A 51 17.20 0.34 -9.75
C LEU A 51 18.63 -0.17 -9.54
N GLN A 52 18.80 -1.33 -8.88
CA GLN A 52 20.12 -1.94 -8.69
C GLN A 52 20.75 -2.47 -9.98
N ARG A 53 19.94 -2.81 -11.00
CA ARG A 53 20.42 -3.35 -12.28
C ARG A 53 20.62 -2.25 -13.31
N ASP A 54 19.71 -1.30 -13.34
CA ASP A 54 19.66 -0.19 -14.27
C ASP A 54 19.03 1.02 -13.58
N GLN A 55 19.87 2.01 -13.29
CA GLN A 55 19.48 3.25 -12.64
C GLN A 55 18.82 4.22 -13.61
N GLU A 56 19.00 4.06 -14.92
CA GLU A 56 18.43 4.98 -15.90
C GLU A 56 16.90 4.88 -15.96
N LEU A 57 16.32 3.72 -15.60
CA LEU A 57 14.88 3.45 -15.69
C LEU A 57 14.31 3.92 -17.04
N ALA A 58 14.94 3.50 -18.14
CA ALA A 58 14.62 3.99 -19.48
C ALA A 58 13.13 3.79 -19.81
N GLY A 59 12.49 4.83 -20.34
CA GLY A 59 11.05 4.84 -20.65
C GLY A 59 10.13 5.07 -19.46
N VAL A 60 10.67 5.37 -18.26
CA VAL A 60 9.90 5.82 -17.10
C VAL A 60 10.07 7.32 -16.92
N ASP A 61 8.95 8.04 -16.95
CA ASP A 61 8.89 9.49 -16.72
C ASP A 61 8.57 9.85 -15.26
N VAL A 62 7.80 8.99 -14.59
CA VAL A 62 7.28 9.22 -13.24
C VAL A 62 7.35 7.96 -12.41
N VAL A 63 7.79 8.08 -11.16
CA VAL A 63 7.66 7.03 -10.15
C VAL A 63 6.75 7.53 -9.02
N ILE A 64 5.72 6.74 -8.71
CA ILE A 64 4.82 6.99 -7.58
C ILE A 64 5.15 5.99 -6.47
N ILE A 65 5.55 6.50 -5.32
CA ILE A 65 5.79 5.74 -4.09
C ILE A 65 4.51 5.82 -3.27
N ASP A 66 3.71 4.76 -3.35
CA ASP A 66 2.45 4.64 -2.62
C ASP A 66 2.67 4.12 -1.19
N GLU A 67 1.75 4.46 -0.30
CA GLU A 67 1.79 4.09 1.13
C GLU A 67 3.11 4.43 1.82
N CYS A 68 3.70 5.58 1.49
CA CYS A 68 5.00 6.00 2.01
C CYS A 68 5.00 6.22 3.54
N HIS A 69 3.82 6.25 4.16
CA HIS A 69 3.61 6.35 5.59
C HIS A 69 3.90 5.06 6.36
N GLU A 70 3.94 3.89 5.71
CA GLU A 70 4.22 2.62 6.38
C GLU A 70 5.71 2.47 6.75
N ARG A 71 6.59 3.37 6.24
CA ARG A 71 8.04 3.43 6.54
C ARG A 71 8.72 2.05 6.45
N HIS A 72 8.35 1.26 5.44
CA HIS A 72 9.02 0.00 5.16
C HIS A 72 10.45 0.25 4.69
N LEU A 73 11.40 -0.54 5.18
CA LEU A 73 12.82 -0.43 4.81
C LEU A 73 13.02 -0.42 3.28
N ASP A 74 12.33 -1.31 2.56
CA ASP A 74 12.42 -1.37 1.09
C ASP A 74 11.90 -0.06 0.45
N ALA A 75 10.87 0.56 1.01
CA ALA A 75 10.27 1.79 0.46
C ALA A 75 11.18 2.99 0.68
N ASP A 76 11.75 3.11 1.89
CA ASP A 76 12.72 4.15 2.20
C ASP A 76 14.01 3.98 1.37
N THR A 77 14.47 2.75 1.16
CA THR A 77 15.65 2.46 0.31
C THR A 77 15.38 2.84 -1.15
N VAL A 78 14.19 2.50 -1.67
CA VAL A 78 13.78 2.91 -3.01
C VAL A 78 13.70 4.42 -3.13
N ALA A 79 13.11 5.12 -2.15
CA ALA A 79 13.04 6.58 -2.15
C ALA A 79 14.44 7.22 -2.19
N ALA A 80 15.37 6.73 -1.36
CA ALA A 80 16.75 7.21 -1.35
C ALA A 80 17.42 7.03 -2.72
N PHE A 81 17.33 5.84 -3.31
CA PHE A 81 17.92 5.59 -4.64
C PHE A 81 17.28 6.43 -5.74
N LEU A 82 15.97 6.67 -5.69
CA LEU A 82 15.29 7.51 -6.67
C LEU A 82 15.72 8.98 -6.55
N LEU A 83 15.99 9.47 -5.34
CA LEU A 83 16.54 10.81 -5.14
C LEU A 83 17.95 10.94 -5.74
N ASP A 84 18.82 9.97 -5.46
CA ASP A 84 20.18 9.93 -6.00
C ASP A 84 20.16 9.84 -7.54
N VAL A 85 19.30 8.98 -8.09
CA VAL A 85 19.11 8.83 -9.54
C VAL A 85 18.63 10.15 -10.15
N ARG A 86 17.66 10.82 -9.52
CA ARG A 86 17.14 12.10 -10.01
C ARG A 86 18.22 13.18 -9.97
N GLU A 87 19.06 13.23 -8.95
CA GLU A 87 20.14 14.22 -8.84
C GLU A 87 21.26 13.97 -9.85
N ALA A 88 21.69 12.72 -10.03
CA ALA A 88 22.92 12.40 -10.76
C ALA A 88 22.71 11.98 -12.22
N ILE A 89 21.58 11.35 -12.56
CA ILE A 89 21.41 10.63 -13.84
C ILE A 89 20.16 11.09 -14.61
N ARG A 90 19.03 11.22 -13.92
CA ARG A 90 17.71 11.52 -14.50
C ARG A 90 17.07 12.75 -13.84
N PRO A 91 17.61 13.97 -14.06
CA PRO A 91 17.00 15.20 -13.51
C PRO A 91 15.58 15.46 -14.04
N ASP A 92 15.19 14.79 -15.12
CA ASP A 92 13.85 14.81 -15.70
C ASP A 92 12.86 13.85 -15.01
N LEU A 93 13.33 12.88 -14.21
CA LEU A 93 12.48 11.90 -13.54
C LEU A 93 11.63 12.57 -12.44
N ARG A 94 10.31 12.44 -12.57
CA ARG A 94 9.37 12.98 -11.58
C ARG A 94 9.08 11.95 -10.51
N LEU A 95 9.01 12.41 -9.26
CA LEU A 95 8.70 11.58 -8.10
C LEU A 95 7.43 12.09 -7.43
N VAL A 96 6.57 11.16 -7.05
CA VAL A 96 5.37 11.43 -6.25
C VAL A 96 5.39 10.50 -5.05
N ALA A 97 5.25 11.04 -3.85
CA ALA A 97 5.01 10.26 -2.63
C ALA A 97 3.53 10.39 -2.27
N ALA A 98 2.83 9.25 -2.16
CA ALA A 98 1.44 9.21 -1.73
C ALA A 98 1.37 8.64 -0.30
N SER A 99 0.67 9.37 0.57
CA SER A 99 0.51 9.08 1.99
C SER A 99 -0.97 9.20 2.38
N ALA A 100 -1.42 8.32 3.26
CA ALA A 100 -2.73 8.43 3.91
C ALA A 100 -2.68 9.18 5.25
N THR A 101 -1.50 9.61 5.69
CA THR A 101 -1.28 10.25 7.00
C THR A 101 -0.67 11.64 6.87
N THR A 102 -0.70 12.39 7.97
CA THR A 102 -0.34 13.82 8.08
C THR A 102 1.14 14.15 7.92
N ASP A 103 2.06 13.17 7.80
CA ASP A 103 3.50 13.45 7.61
C ASP A 103 3.87 13.82 6.16
N ALA A 104 3.02 14.63 5.52
CA ALA A 104 3.27 15.13 4.18
C ALA A 104 4.47 16.09 4.13
N GLU A 105 4.67 16.88 5.21
CA GLU A 105 5.76 17.85 5.31
C GLU A 105 7.16 17.21 5.33
N GLY A 106 7.30 16.04 5.96
CA GLY A 106 8.56 15.29 5.95
C GLY A 106 8.95 14.87 4.53
N TRP A 107 7.99 14.33 3.78
CA TRP A 107 8.18 13.93 2.39
C TRP A 107 8.39 15.12 1.45
N ALA A 108 7.67 16.23 1.66
CA ALA A 108 7.85 17.45 0.89
C ALA A 108 9.29 17.97 0.95
N ARG A 109 9.86 18.07 2.17
CA ARG A 109 11.26 18.48 2.36
C ARG A 109 12.23 17.51 1.70
N LEU A 110 12.03 16.21 1.88
CA LEU A 110 12.89 15.19 1.27
C LEU A 110 12.89 15.25 -0.26
N LEU A 111 11.75 15.59 -0.86
CA LEU A 111 11.61 15.72 -2.31
C LEU A 111 12.08 17.06 -2.87
N GLY A 112 12.64 17.96 -2.04
CA GLY A 112 13.15 19.27 -2.43
C GLY A 112 12.09 20.36 -2.32
N ASP A 113 11.44 20.47 -1.16
CA ASP A 113 10.33 21.38 -0.88
C ASP A 113 9.18 21.26 -1.90
N ALA A 114 8.85 20.01 -2.23
CA ALA A 114 7.83 19.68 -3.21
C ALA A 114 6.44 20.14 -2.75
N PRO A 115 5.56 20.56 -3.68
CA PRO A 115 4.20 20.95 -3.34
C PRO A 115 3.41 19.77 -2.76
N VAL A 116 2.72 20.01 -1.65
CA VAL A 116 1.79 19.04 -1.04
C VAL A 116 0.41 19.23 -1.65
N VAL A 117 -0.17 18.15 -2.19
CA VAL A 117 -1.55 18.13 -2.67
C VAL A 117 -2.36 17.31 -1.68
N GLU A 118 -3.31 17.95 -1.01
CA GLU A 118 -4.18 17.31 -0.05
C GLU A 118 -5.50 16.87 -0.72
N ALA A 119 -5.93 15.66 -0.41
CA ALA A 119 -7.25 15.17 -0.80
C ALA A 119 -8.16 15.18 0.44
N GLU A 120 -9.26 15.93 0.39
CA GLU A 120 -10.24 15.95 1.47
C GLU A 120 -11.05 14.64 1.47
N GLY A 121 -10.88 13.85 2.52
CA GLY A 121 -11.68 12.66 2.77
C GLY A 121 -12.94 12.98 3.58
N VAL A 122 -14.03 12.25 3.32
CA VAL A 122 -15.21 12.26 4.19
C VAL A 122 -15.03 11.18 5.26
N SER A 123 -14.95 11.59 6.52
CA SER A 123 -15.01 10.67 7.66
C SER A 123 -16.40 10.72 8.29
N TYR A 124 -16.87 9.57 8.77
CA TYR A 124 -18.12 9.45 9.52
C TYR A 124 -17.80 9.18 10.98
N PRO A 125 -18.61 9.66 11.93
CA PRO A 125 -18.39 9.39 13.34
C PRO A 125 -18.44 7.89 13.62
N VAL A 126 -17.46 7.40 14.38
CA VAL A 126 -17.35 5.99 14.80
C VAL A 126 -17.63 5.89 16.29
N GLU A 127 -18.63 5.09 16.67
CA GLU A 127 -18.91 4.74 18.07
C GLU A 127 -17.90 3.68 18.55
N VAL A 128 -17.20 3.95 19.65
CA VAL A 128 -16.22 3.02 20.23
C VAL A 128 -16.87 2.24 21.38
N LEU A 129 -16.98 0.92 21.21
CA LEU A 129 -17.53 0.02 22.22
C LEU A 129 -16.45 -0.92 22.75
N TRP A 130 -16.30 -0.98 24.07
CA TRP A 130 -15.36 -1.88 24.73
C TRP A 130 -16.05 -3.20 25.12
N ALA A 131 -15.47 -4.32 24.72
CA ALA A 131 -15.99 -5.66 25.00
C ALA A 131 -14.85 -6.61 25.39
N PRO A 132 -14.44 -6.67 26.67
CA PRO A 132 -13.36 -7.55 27.10
C PRO A 132 -13.80 -9.02 27.13
N PRO A 133 -12.88 -9.99 26.95
CA PRO A 133 -13.18 -11.40 27.09
C PRO A 133 -13.56 -11.76 28.53
N ALA A 134 -14.49 -12.71 28.70
CA ALA A 134 -14.99 -13.13 30.01
C ALA A 134 -13.94 -13.79 30.92
N ARG A 135 -12.82 -14.23 30.35
CA ARG A 135 -11.67 -14.79 31.07
C ARG A 135 -10.37 -14.29 30.47
N PRO A 136 -9.26 -14.26 31.25
CA PRO A 136 -7.96 -13.91 30.73
C PRO A 136 -7.60 -14.76 29.51
N VAL A 137 -7.12 -14.10 28.45
CA VAL A 137 -6.68 -14.70 27.20
C VAL A 137 -5.16 -14.68 27.19
N LYS A 138 -4.52 -15.82 26.90
CA LYS A 138 -3.06 -15.84 26.76
C LYS A 138 -2.65 -15.11 25.47
N PRO A 139 -1.56 -14.30 25.50
CA PRO A 139 -1.07 -13.65 24.30
C PRO A 139 -0.68 -14.68 23.23
N PRO A 140 -0.80 -14.34 21.93
CA PRO A 140 -0.33 -15.20 20.85
C PRO A 140 1.14 -15.55 21.01
N HIS A 141 1.50 -16.80 20.76
CA HIS A 141 2.89 -17.27 20.78
C HIS A 141 3.22 -17.96 19.45
N GLY A 142 3.93 -17.24 18.57
CA GLY A 142 4.17 -17.68 17.20
C GLY A 142 2.84 -17.90 16.46
N MET A 143 2.68 -19.08 15.86
CA MET A 143 1.46 -19.46 15.12
C MET A 143 0.32 -19.98 16.01
N ARG A 144 0.47 -19.96 17.34
CA ARG A 144 -0.56 -20.45 18.27
C ARG A 144 -1.37 -19.30 18.85
N VAL A 145 -2.68 -19.36 18.62
CA VAL A 145 -3.68 -18.46 19.19
C VAL A 145 -4.54 -19.25 20.19
N ASP A 146 -4.77 -18.67 21.38
CA ASP A 146 -5.64 -19.26 22.39
C ASP A 146 -7.09 -19.33 21.85
N THR A 147 -7.72 -20.51 21.95
CA THR A 147 -9.12 -20.71 21.56
C THR A 147 -10.07 -19.76 22.32
N ALA A 148 -9.68 -19.29 23.51
CA ALA A 148 -10.40 -18.26 24.24
C ALA A 148 -10.54 -16.96 23.44
N LEU A 149 -9.47 -16.53 22.75
CA LEU A 149 -9.47 -15.35 21.89
C LEU A 149 -10.43 -15.56 20.72
N LEU A 150 -10.27 -16.68 20.02
CA LEU A 150 -11.08 -17.00 18.84
C LEU A 150 -12.58 -17.10 19.19
N THR A 151 -12.90 -17.68 20.35
CA THR A 151 -14.27 -17.76 20.86
C THR A 151 -14.84 -16.37 21.15
N HIS A 152 -14.05 -15.53 21.82
CA HIS A 152 -14.45 -14.16 22.14
C HIS A 152 -14.67 -13.33 20.87
N VAL A 153 -13.72 -13.35 19.93
CA VAL A 153 -13.84 -12.69 18.63
C VAL A 153 -15.10 -13.13 17.90
N ALA A 154 -15.34 -14.44 17.79
CA ALA A 154 -16.52 -14.96 17.10
C ALA A 154 -17.83 -14.51 17.75
N ALA A 155 -17.90 -14.47 19.08
CA ALA A 155 -19.05 -13.96 19.82
C ALA A 155 -19.27 -12.46 19.56
N THR A 156 -18.20 -11.66 19.59
CA THR A 156 -18.25 -10.21 19.33
C THR A 156 -18.69 -9.91 17.90
N VAL A 157 -18.16 -10.63 16.90
CA VAL A 157 -18.55 -10.47 15.48
C VAL A 157 -20.01 -10.85 15.27
N ARG A 158 -20.47 -11.98 15.84
CA ARG A 158 -21.88 -12.39 15.74
C ARG A 158 -22.82 -11.39 16.38
N ARG A 159 -22.45 -10.82 17.53
CA ARG A 159 -23.21 -9.77 18.18
C ARG A 159 -23.28 -8.51 17.32
N ALA A 160 -22.15 -8.07 16.75
CA ALA A 160 -22.12 -6.90 15.86
C ALA A 160 -23.05 -7.08 14.65
N LEU A 161 -22.99 -8.24 13.98
CA LEU A 161 -23.86 -8.56 12.84
C LEU A 161 -25.35 -8.68 13.20
N ALA A 162 -25.68 -8.98 14.46
CA ALA A 162 -27.05 -9.06 14.94
C ALA A 162 -27.61 -7.70 15.38
N GLU A 163 -26.76 -6.82 15.89
CA GLU A 163 -27.14 -5.52 16.48
C GLU A 163 -26.99 -4.34 15.52
N ARG A 164 -26.30 -4.52 14.38
CA ARG A 164 -25.98 -3.48 13.40
C ARG A 164 -26.14 -4.02 11.98
N GLU A 165 -26.54 -3.15 11.06
CA GLU A 165 -26.55 -3.45 9.63
C GLU A 165 -25.16 -3.20 9.00
N GLY A 166 -24.85 -3.90 7.91
CA GLY A 166 -23.62 -3.74 7.14
C GLY A 166 -22.62 -4.89 7.30
N ASP A 167 -21.40 -4.66 6.80
CA ASP A 167 -20.31 -5.64 6.81
C ASP A 167 -19.41 -5.48 8.05
N VAL A 168 -18.71 -6.55 8.43
CA VAL A 168 -17.74 -6.54 9.53
C VAL A 168 -16.31 -6.76 9.01
N LEU A 169 -15.43 -5.82 9.32
CA LEU A 169 -13.98 -5.95 9.18
C LEU A 169 -13.37 -6.36 10.53
N CYS A 170 -12.77 -7.55 10.60
CA CYS A 170 -12.15 -8.07 11.81
C CYS A 170 -10.63 -8.22 11.62
N PHE A 171 -9.85 -7.51 12.44
CA PHE A 171 -8.39 -7.63 12.48
C PHE A 171 -7.98 -8.75 13.45
N LEU A 172 -7.13 -9.68 13.01
CA LEU A 172 -6.68 -10.84 13.77
C LEU A 172 -5.14 -10.91 13.81
N PRO A 173 -4.54 -11.58 14.82
CA PRO A 173 -3.11 -11.84 14.89
C PRO A 173 -2.57 -12.71 13.75
#